data_AF-A0A1M3CY43-F1
#
_entry.id   AF-A0A1M3CY43-F1
#
_cell.length_a   1.000
_cell.length_b   1.000
_cell.length_c   1.000
_cell.angle_alpha   90.00
_cell.angle_beta   90.00
_cell.angle_gamma   90.00
#
_symmetry.space_group_name_H-M   'P 1'
#
loop_
_entity.id
_entity.type
_entity.pdbx_description
1 polymer ?
#
loop_
_entity_poly.entity_id
_entity_poly.type
_entity_poly.pdbx_seq_one_letter_code
_entity_poly.pdbx_strand_id
1 'polypeptide(L)'
;MNTTEKGPKCIFCNIKKRDKIICESEHVIAFLDLYPVTPGHTLIIPKEHVINYFDISPAIQNEIWNLVNRCKEILDNTYHPNGYNIGININKSAGQTILHTHIHLIPRYTGDTQDPKGGVRGVIAEKQKY
;
A
#
# COMPACT_ATOMS: atom_id res chain seq x y z
N MET A 1 19.78 -7.63 -10.12
CA MET A 1 20.11 -8.19 -8.79
C MET A 1 20.43 -7.03 -7.86
N ASN A 2 19.42 -6.50 -7.15
CA ASN A 2 19.57 -5.47 -6.11
C ASN A 2 18.86 -5.94 -4.83
N THR A 3 18.96 -7.24 -4.54
CA THR A 3 18.70 -7.76 -3.20
C THR A 3 19.98 -7.62 -2.38
N THR A 4 19.83 -7.49 -1.06
CA THR A 4 20.89 -7.38 -0.04
C THR A 4 21.32 -5.96 0.35
N GLU A 5 20.48 -5.31 1.15
CA GLU A 5 20.81 -5.03 2.55
C GLU A 5 19.49 -4.73 3.27
N LYS A 6 19.16 -5.45 4.36
CA LYS A 6 18.17 -4.94 5.32
C LYS A 6 18.71 -3.62 5.81
N GLY A 7 18.27 -2.50 5.23
CA GLY A 7 18.76 -1.20 5.64
C GLY A 7 18.49 -1.05 7.14
N PRO A 8 19.51 -0.89 8.02
CA PRO A 8 19.30 -0.82 9.46
C PRO A 8 18.36 0.33 9.88
N LYS A 9 18.08 1.26 8.95
CA LYS A 9 17.18 2.40 9.10
C LYS A 9 15.83 2.27 8.40
N CYS A 10 15.55 1.16 7.68
CA CYS A 10 14.25 0.98 7.03
C CYS A 10 13.17 0.78 8.10
N ILE A 11 12.18 1.67 8.13
CA ILE A 11 11.10 1.61 9.12
C ILE A 11 10.21 0.38 8.93
N PHE A 12 10.07 -0.12 7.69
CA PHE A 12 9.26 -1.30 7.37
C PHE A 12 9.95 -2.61 7.76
N CYS A 13 11.27 -2.72 7.58
CA CYS A 13 12.04 -3.87 8.09
C CYS A 13 11.99 -3.99 9.62
N ASN A 14 11.72 -2.88 10.31
CA ASN A 14 11.71 -2.78 11.76
C ASN A 14 10.31 -2.51 12.33
N ILE A 15 9.24 -2.91 11.63
CA ILE A 15 7.89 -2.82 12.17
C ILE A 15 7.80 -3.67 13.44
N LYS A 16 7.74 -3.00 14.59
CA LYS A 16 7.60 -3.62 15.92
C LYS A 16 6.14 -3.63 16.40
N LYS A 17 5.28 -2.82 15.78
CA LYS A 17 3.89 -2.56 16.23
C LYS A 17 2.92 -3.58 15.66
N ARG A 18 2.81 -4.73 16.33
CA ARG A 18 1.90 -5.83 15.96
C ARG A 18 0.42 -5.44 16.06
N ASP A 19 0.09 -4.44 16.88
CA ASP A 19 -1.26 -3.92 17.12
C ASP A 19 -1.93 -3.27 15.90
N LYS A 20 -1.16 -2.97 14.86
CA LYS A 20 -1.68 -2.39 13.61
C LYS A 20 -1.74 -3.37 12.44
N ILE A 21 -1.33 -4.62 12.65
CA ILE A 21 -1.36 -5.65 11.62
C ILE A 21 -2.82 -6.04 11.36
N ILE A 22 -3.23 -5.95 10.09
CA ILE A 22 -4.56 -6.40 9.64
C ILE A 22 -4.53 -7.89 9.35
N CYS A 23 -3.56 -8.32 8.54
CA CYS A 23 -3.31 -9.71 8.24
C CYS A 23 -1.89 -9.87 7.67
N GLU A 24 -1.42 -11.10 7.65
CA GLU A 24 -0.15 -11.47 7.04
C GLU A 24 -0.23 -12.87 6.43
N SER A 25 0.77 -13.17 5.61
CA SER A 25 1.08 -14.47 5.05
C SER A 25 2.56 -14.79 5.34
N GLU A 26 3.12 -15.79 4.67
CA GLU A 26 4.52 -16.17 4.90
C GLU A 26 5.48 -15.05 4.52
N HIS A 27 5.32 -14.44 3.35
CA HIS A 27 6.24 -13.45 2.79
C HIS A 27 5.72 -12.02 2.78
N VAL A 28 4.44 -11.79 3.10
CA VAL A 28 3.79 -10.49 2.98
C VAL A 28 3.09 -10.13 4.28
N ILE A 29 3.10 -8.84 4.63
CA ILE A 29 2.42 -8.31 5.81
C ILE A 29 1.63 -7.05 5.43
N ALA A 30 0.44 -6.92 6.00
CA ALA A 30 -0.43 -5.77 5.82
C ALA A 30 -0.77 -5.11 7.16
N PHE A 31 -0.68 -3.79 7.22
CA PHE A 31 -0.90 -3.03 8.44
C PHE A 31 -1.44 -1.62 8.13
N LEU A 32 -2.16 -1.04 9.10
CA LEU A 32 -2.70 0.31 8.97
C LEU A 32 -1.57 1.35 8.90
N ASP A 33 -1.70 2.29 7.95
CA ASP A 33 -0.81 3.44 7.83
C ASP A 33 -0.86 4.29 9.12
N LEU A 34 0.27 4.86 9.51
CA LEU A 34 0.34 5.78 10.64
C LEU A 34 -0.26 7.15 10.30
N TYR A 35 -0.23 7.53 9.02
CA TYR A 35 -0.75 8.77 8.45
C TYR A 35 -1.77 8.44 7.36
N PRO A 36 -2.95 7.92 7.74
CA PRO A 36 -3.95 7.46 6.78
C PRO A 36 -4.48 8.60 5.91
N VAL A 37 -4.63 8.37 4.59
CA VAL A 37 -5.33 9.30 3.68
C VAL A 37 -6.82 9.33 4.04
N THR A 38 -7.38 8.16 4.34
CA THR A 38 -8.75 7.94 4.80
C THR A 38 -8.75 6.81 5.85
N PRO A 39 -9.78 6.69 6.69
CA PRO A 39 -9.89 5.58 7.64
C PRO A 39 -9.68 4.21 6.98
N GLY A 40 -8.88 3.35 7.60
CA GLY A 40 -8.55 2.03 7.05
C GLY A 40 -7.45 2.01 5.98
N HIS A 41 -6.81 3.15 5.65
CA HIS A 41 -5.65 3.17 4.75
C HIS A 41 -4.59 2.17 5.24
N THR A 42 -4.30 1.19 4.38
CA THR A 42 -3.47 0.04 4.70
C THR A 42 -2.30 -0.04 3.74
N LEU A 43 -1.13 -0.37 4.28
CA LEU A 43 0.08 -0.66 3.53
C LEU A 43 0.30 -2.18 3.49
N ILE A 44 0.52 -2.72 2.29
CA ILE A 44 0.86 -4.12 2.06
C ILE A 44 2.29 -4.18 1.55
N ILE A 45 3.17 -4.91 2.24
CA ILE A 45 4.60 -4.96 1.92
C ILE A 45 5.12 -6.41 1.90
N PRO A 46 6.13 -6.73 1.06
CA PRO A 46 6.92 -7.91 1.29
C PRO A 46 7.71 -7.77 2.60
N LYS A 47 7.88 -8.88 3.33
CA LYS A 47 8.74 -8.94 4.52
C LYS A 47 10.22 -8.82 4.14
N GLU A 48 10.59 -9.30 2.94
CA GLU A 48 11.88 -9.04 2.34
C GLU A 48 12.01 -7.56 1.97
N HIS A 49 13.21 -7.01 2.15
CA HIS A 49 13.51 -5.64 1.75
C HIS A 49 13.75 -5.56 0.24
N VAL A 50 12.72 -5.15 -0.50
CA VAL A 50 12.80 -4.89 -1.95
C VAL A 50 12.27 -3.50 -2.23
N ILE A 51 13.10 -2.62 -2.80
CA ILE A 51 12.74 -1.21 -3.03
C ILE A 51 11.73 -1.05 -4.15
N ASN A 52 11.84 -1.87 -5.19
CA ASN A 52 11.09 -1.75 -6.42
C ASN A 52 10.18 -2.97 -6.62
N TYR A 53 8.89 -2.73 -6.80
CA TYR A 53 7.89 -3.79 -7.04
C TYR A 53 8.26 -4.69 -8.22
N PHE A 54 8.85 -4.13 -9.27
CA PHE A 54 9.20 -4.89 -10.48
C PHE A 54 10.38 -5.85 -10.27
N ASP A 55 11.12 -5.72 -9.16
CA ASP A 55 12.19 -6.65 -8.79
C ASP A 55 11.69 -7.83 -7.93
N ILE A 56 10.42 -7.81 -7.51
CA ILE A 56 9.80 -8.87 -6.71
C ILE A 56 9.50 -10.08 -7.59
N SER A 57 9.75 -11.30 -7.08
CA SER A 57 9.42 -12.53 -7.82
C SER A 57 7.91 -12.65 -8.09
N PRO A 58 7.49 -13.28 -9.21
CA PRO A 58 6.07 -13.45 -9.52
C PRO A 58 5.26 -14.16 -8.42
N ALA A 59 5.88 -15.10 -7.72
CA ALA A 59 5.26 -15.80 -6.60
C ALA A 59 4.89 -14.84 -5.45
N ILE A 60 5.82 -13.98 -5.05
CA ILE A 60 5.56 -12.99 -3.99
C ILE A 60 4.62 -11.89 -4.49
N GLN A 61 4.69 -11.49 -5.77
CA GLN A 61 3.71 -10.55 -6.35
C GLN A 61 2.28 -11.10 -6.26
N ASN A 62 2.07 -12.39 -6.55
CA ASN A 62 0.76 -13.04 -6.39
C ASN A 62 0.33 -13.08 -4.92
N GLU A 63 1.25 -13.40 -4.01
CA GLU A 63 0.98 -13.41 -2.57
C GLU A 63 0.57 -12.01 -2.05
N ILE A 64 1.20 -10.95 -2.55
CA ILE A 64 0.83 -9.56 -2.27
C ILE A 64 -0.62 -9.30 -2.66
N TRP A 65 -1.01 -9.64 -3.89
CA TRP A 65 -2.37 -9.37 -4.38
C TRP A 65 -3.43 -10.21 -3.68
N ASN A 66 -3.10 -11.46 -3.30
CA ASN A 66 -3.96 -12.26 -2.43
C ASN A 66 -4.18 -11.58 -1.07
N LEU A 67 -3.11 -11.01 -0.49
CA LEU A 67 -3.22 -10.29 0.78
C LEU A 67 -4.00 -8.96 0.63
N VAL A 68 -3.87 -8.25 -0.50
CA VAL A 68 -4.71 -7.06 -0.81
C VAL A 68 -6.20 -7.42 -0.81
N ASN A 69 -6.58 -8.52 -1.47
CA ASN A 69 -7.98 -8.98 -1.49
C ASN A 69 -8.48 -9.33 -0.08
N ARG A 70 -7.68 -10.06 0.70
CA ARG A 70 -8.02 -10.39 2.10
C ARG A 70 -8.13 -9.14 2.98
N CYS A 71 -7.24 -8.15 2.80
CA CYS A 71 -7.33 -6.88 3.50
C CYS A 71 -8.63 -6.17 3.17
N LYS A 72 -9.00 -6.11 1.89
CA LYS A 72 -10.27 -5.50 1.45
C LYS A 72 -11.46 -6.15 2.16
N GLU A 73 -11.53 -7.47 2.26
CA GLU A 73 -12.62 -8.15 2.98
C GLU A 73 -12.69 -7.76 4.45
N ILE A 74 -11.54 -7.65 5.13
CA ILE A 74 -11.49 -7.22 6.53
C ILE A 74 -11.92 -5.75 6.66
N LEU A 75 -11.43 -4.89 5.77
CA LEU A 75 -11.73 -3.46 5.76
C LEU A 75 -13.20 -3.18 5.45
N ASP A 76 -13.83 -3.97 4.57
CA ASP A 76 -15.26 -3.88 4.30
C ASP A 76 -16.10 -4.10 5.55
N ASN A 77 -15.78 -5.14 6.33
CA ASN A 77 -16.49 -5.48 7.56
C ASN A 77 -16.21 -4.51 8.72
N THR A 78 -15.03 -3.86 8.70
CA THR A 78 -14.60 -3.00 9.81
C THR A 78 -14.99 -1.54 9.57
N TYR A 79 -14.82 -1.06 8.35
CA TYR A 79 -14.91 0.36 8.01
C TYR A 79 -16.00 0.70 6.99
N HIS A 80 -16.62 -0.29 6.33
CA HIS A 80 -17.73 -0.10 5.39
C HIS A 80 -17.50 0.99 4.31
N PRO A 81 -16.36 0.96 3.58
CA PRO A 81 -16.09 1.94 2.54
C PRO A 81 -17.00 1.75 1.33
N ASN A 82 -17.15 2.82 0.53
CA ASN A 82 -17.93 2.82 -0.71
C ASN A 82 -17.09 2.52 -1.96
N GLY A 83 -15.77 2.49 -1.83
CA GLY A 83 -14.84 2.20 -2.92
C GLY A 83 -13.41 2.12 -2.43
N TYR A 84 -12.46 1.99 -3.36
CA TYR A 84 -11.04 1.92 -3.04
C TYR A 84 -10.19 2.61 -4.12
N ASN A 85 -9.07 3.18 -3.71
CA ASN A 85 -7.93 3.40 -4.59
C ASN A 85 -6.79 2.48 -4.16
N ILE A 86 -6.13 1.90 -5.15
CA ILE A 86 -4.96 1.05 -4.96
C ILE A 86 -3.82 1.64 -5.77
N GLY A 87 -2.64 1.79 -5.17
CA GLY A 87 -1.51 2.44 -5.82
C GLY A 87 -0.17 1.94 -5.30
N ILE A 88 0.84 2.05 -6.15
CA ILE A 88 2.24 1.72 -5.83
C ILE A 88 3.11 2.82 -6.42
N ASN A 89 3.94 3.43 -5.59
CA ASN A 89 4.90 4.43 -6.04
C ASN A 89 6.26 3.76 -6.25
N ILE A 90 6.80 3.86 -7.47
CA ILE A 90 8.08 3.27 -7.85
C ILE A 90 9.06 4.36 -8.26
N ASN A 91 10.14 4.48 -7.51
CA ASN A 91 11.15 5.54 -7.59
C ASN A 91 10.64 6.93 -7.19
N LYS A 92 11.60 7.83 -6.98
CA LYS A 92 11.38 9.20 -6.47
C LYS A 92 10.41 10.01 -7.35
N SER A 93 10.50 9.89 -8.68
CA SER A 93 9.64 10.64 -9.60
C SER A 93 8.16 10.25 -9.50
N ALA A 94 7.85 9.05 -9.03
CA ALA A 94 6.49 8.60 -8.74
C ALA A 94 6.07 8.89 -7.28
N GLY A 95 6.88 9.61 -6.49
CA GLY A 95 6.57 9.95 -5.11
C GLY A 95 6.94 8.86 -4.08
N GLN A 96 7.78 7.88 -4.43
CA GLN A 96 8.24 6.89 -3.46
C GLN A 96 9.17 7.56 -2.43
N THR A 97 8.76 7.57 -1.17
CA THR A 97 9.52 8.19 -0.06
C THR A 97 10.19 7.14 0.84
N ILE A 98 9.49 6.03 1.09
CA ILE A 98 10.05 4.88 1.81
C ILE A 98 10.60 3.91 0.77
N LEU A 99 11.92 3.68 0.83
CA LEU A 99 12.63 2.76 -0.06
C LEU A 99 12.44 1.31 0.37
N HIS A 100 11.19 0.88 0.34
CA HIS A 100 10.72 -0.50 0.54
C HIS A 100 9.36 -0.54 -0.11
N THR A 101 9.16 -1.45 -1.07
CA THR A 101 7.92 -1.54 -1.86
C THR A 101 6.70 -1.66 -0.97
N HIS A 102 5.72 -0.80 -1.18
CA HIS A 102 4.47 -0.84 -0.44
C HIS A 102 3.32 -0.52 -1.37
N ILE A 103 2.29 -1.34 -1.28
CA ILE A 103 1.03 -1.16 -1.98
C ILE A 103 0.12 -0.42 -1.01
N HIS A 104 -0.39 0.72 -1.45
CA HIS A 104 -1.45 1.44 -0.76
C HIS A 104 -2.79 0.81 -1.11
N LEU A 105 -3.55 0.41 -0.10
CA LEU A 105 -4.98 0.10 -0.20
C LEU A 105 -5.73 1.17 0.59
N ILE A 106 -6.35 2.11 -0.14
CA ILE A 106 -6.99 3.30 0.42
C ILE A 106 -8.51 3.15 0.28
N PRO A 107 -9.24 2.88 1.37
CA PRO A 107 -10.70 2.91 1.36
C PRO A 107 -11.23 4.31 0.98
N ARG A 108 -12.32 4.37 0.22
CA ARG A 108 -12.96 5.62 -0.22
C ARG A 108 -14.38 5.69 0.29
N TYR A 109 -14.82 6.90 0.63
CA TYR A 109 -16.13 7.16 1.24
C TYR A 109 -16.86 8.25 0.46
N THR A 110 -18.18 8.16 0.43
CA THR A 110 -19.00 9.22 -0.15
C THR A 110 -18.76 10.53 0.62
N GLY A 111 -18.32 11.58 -0.08
CA GLY A 111 -18.02 12.89 0.50
C GLY A 111 -16.60 13.07 1.04
N ASP A 112 -15.70 12.08 0.89
CA ASP A 112 -14.29 12.23 1.29
C ASP A 112 -13.47 13.15 0.38
N THR A 113 -14.02 13.51 -0.78
CA THR A 113 -13.48 14.50 -1.71
C THR A 113 -14.63 15.25 -2.39
N GLN A 114 -14.37 16.48 -2.82
CA GLN A 114 -15.37 17.31 -3.50
C GLN A 114 -15.75 16.74 -4.89
N ASP A 115 -14.78 16.17 -5.61
CA ASP A 115 -14.96 15.63 -6.96
C ASP A 115 -14.07 14.40 -7.16
N PRO A 116 -14.62 13.17 -7.12
CA PRO A 116 -13.84 11.95 -7.28
C PRO A 116 -13.47 11.65 -8.74
N LYS A 117 -13.99 12.42 -9.73
CA LYS A 117 -13.74 12.14 -11.15
C LYS A 117 -12.24 12.21 -11.46
N GLY A 118 -11.77 11.26 -12.24
CA GLY A 118 -10.37 11.12 -12.63
C GLY A 118 -9.54 10.20 -11.72
N GLY A 119 -9.88 10.06 -10.43
CA GLY A 119 -9.26 9.11 -9.52
C GLY A 119 -7.73 9.12 -9.57
N VAL A 120 -7.13 8.00 -9.98
CA VAL A 120 -5.67 7.80 -10.11
C VAL A 120 -5.00 8.87 -10.98
N ARG A 121 -5.70 9.53 -11.91
CA ARG A 121 -5.12 10.63 -12.69
C ARG A 121 -4.69 11.82 -11.83
N GLY A 122 -5.23 11.95 -10.62
CA GLY A 122 -4.84 12.96 -9.64
C GLY A 122 -3.39 12.88 -9.18
N VAL A 123 -2.64 11.83 -9.55
CA VAL A 123 -1.18 11.78 -9.35
C VAL A 123 -0.45 12.93 -10.04
N ILE A 124 -1.01 13.48 -11.13
CA ILE A 124 -0.62 14.76 -11.73
C ILE A 124 -1.85 15.66 -11.71
N ALA A 125 -1.91 16.56 -10.73
CA ALA A 125 -3.11 17.33 -10.41
C ALA A 125 -3.67 18.09 -11.62
N GLU A 126 -2.81 18.67 -12.46
CA GLU A 126 -3.21 19.43 -13.66
C GLU A 126 -3.85 18.55 -14.74
N LYS A 127 -3.70 17.21 -14.65
CA LYS A 127 -4.21 16.23 -15.62
C LYS A 127 -5.35 15.36 -15.07
N GLN A 128 -5.85 15.66 -13.87
CA GLN A 128 -6.91 14.88 -13.25
C GLN A 128 -8.19 14.87 -14.10
N LYS A 129 -8.56 16.04 -14.64
CA LYS A 129 -9.79 16.24 -15.41
C LYS A 129 -9.54 16.11 -16.92
N TYR A 130 -10.61 15.74 -17.62
CA TYR A 130 -10.77 15.81 -19.08
C TYR A 130 -12.15 16.41 -19.37
#